data_AF-A0AAE3A9K7-F1
#
_entry.id   AF-A0AAE3A9K7-F1
#
_cell.length_a   1.000
_cell.length_b   1.000
_cell.length_c   1.000
_cell.angle_alpha   90.00
_cell.angle_beta   90.00
_cell.angle_gamma   90.00
#
_symmetry.space_group_name_H-M   'P 1'
#
loop_
_entity.id
_entity.type
_entity.pdbx_description
1 polymer ?
#
loop_
_entity_poly.entity_id
_entity_poly.type
_entity_poly.pdbx_seq_one_letter_code
_entity_poly.pdbx_strand_id
1 'polypeptide(L)'
;MMNELSARQKFFYETFHLWFVIKSINNYGVQLVSIPTNCIKILFIVGHNTFVKDYLTCTSFEEEKIVAITCDGTIHFSNLRLPNKTIYISHQNDHNYADLLNGALYGFDFDLTESEILLYNASKLLSPLQRIEKSFHKL
;
A
#
# COMPACT_ATOMS: atom_id res chain seq x y z
N MET A 1 -4.49 13.82 -10.06
CA MET A 1 -4.75 12.40 -10.42
C MET A 1 -3.66 11.81 -11.33
N MET A 2 -3.41 12.33 -12.55
CA MET A 2 -2.31 11.78 -13.40
C MET A 2 -0.92 11.95 -12.76
N ASN A 3 -0.64 13.10 -12.14
CA ASN A 3 0.67 13.37 -11.54
C ASN A 3 0.99 12.42 -10.38
N GLU A 4 0.04 12.17 -9.48
CA GLU A 4 0.22 11.24 -8.37
C GLU A 4 0.37 9.79 -8.86
N LEU A 5 -0.38 9.39 -9.90
CA LEU A 5 -0.26 8.03 -10.45
C LEU A 5 1.16 7.77 -10.97
N SER A 6 1.71 8.69 -11.76
CA SER A 6 3.09 8.59 -12.26
C SER A 6 4.11 8.63 -11.12
N ALA A 7 3.89 9.48 -10.10
CA ALA A 7 4.75 9.53 -8.93
C ALA A 7 4.75 8.22 -8.13
N ARG A 8 3.58 7.59 -7.95
CA ARG A 8 3.46 6.28 -7.29
C ARG A 8 4.09 5.15 -8.11
N GLN A 9 3.95 5.15 -9.44
CA GLN A 9 4.66 4.19 -10.30
C GLN A 9 6.17 4.33 -10.17
N LYS A 10 6.69 5.57 -10.15
CA LYS A 10 8.11 5.85 -9.90
C LYS A 10 8.54 5.38 -8.51
N PHE A 11 7.76 5.66 -7.46
CA PHE A 11 8.01 5.18 -6.10
C PHE A 11 8.17 3.66 -6.06
N PHE A 12 7.24 2.91 -6.67
CA PHE A 12 7.33 1.44 -6.68
C PHE A 12 8.51 0.92 -7.50
N TYR A 13 8.86 1.58 -8.60
CA TYR A 13 10.06 1.24 -9.37
C TYR A 13 11.34 1.46 -8.55
N GLU A 14 11.50 2.60 -7.89
CA GLU A 14 12.66 2.86 -7.04
C GLU A 14 12.67 1.99 -5.77
N THR A 15 11.49 1.58 -5.30
CA THR A 15 11.36 0.74 -4.12
C THR A 15 11.70 -0.71 -4.44
N PHE A 16 11.13 -1.29 -5.50
CA PHE A 16 11.17 -2.74 -5.79
C PHE A 16 11.83 -3.12 -7.12
N HIS A 17 12.23 -2.16 -7.94
CA HIS A 17 12.70 -2.37 -9.32
C HIS A 17 11.68 -3.11 -10.20
N LEU A 18 10.39 -2.88 -9.94
CA LEU A 18 9.28 -3.40 -10.73
C LEU A 18 8.56 -2.26 -11.45
N TRP A 19 8.32 -2.42 -12.74
CA TRP A 19 7.48 -1.51 -13.50
C TRP A 19 6.02 -1.80 -13.22
N PHE A 20 5.20 -0.78 -13.01
CA PHE A 20 3.76 -0.92 -12.84
C PHE A 20 3.01 -0.28 -14.00
N VAL A 21 2.02 -0.99 -14.54
CA VAL A 21 1.17 -0.49 -15.64
C VAL A 21 -0.30 -0.52 -15.23
N ILE A 22 -1.09 0.38 -15.81
CA ILE A 22 -2.54 0.41 -15.59
C ILE A 22 -3.15 -0.84 -16.23
N LYS A 23 -3.73 -1.70 -15.39
CA LYS A 23 -4.50 -2.87 -15.83
C LYS A 23 -5.95 -2.50 -16.10
N SER A 24 -6.56 -1.74 -15.19
CA SER A 24 -7.95 -1.31 -15.30
C SER A 24 -8.21 -0.03 -14.53
N ILE A 25 -9.28 0.66 -14.92
CA ILE A 25 -9.86 1.78 -14.17
C ILE A 25 -11.34 1.41 -13.98
N ASN A 26 -11.80 1.34 -12.73
CA ASN A 26 -13.15 0.92 -12.39
C ASN A 26 -13.69 1.72 -11.19
N ASN A 27 -14.85 1.32 -10.67
CA ASN A 27 -15.51 2.01 -9.54
C ASN A 27 -14.69 1.95 -8.24
N TYR A 28 -13.75 1.01 -8.12
CA TYR A 28 -12.77 0.92 -7.05
C TYR A 28 -11.43 1.63 -7.39
N GLY A 29 -11.39 2.45 -8.43
CA GLY A 29 -10.24 3.29 -8.76
C GLY A 29 -9.32 2.70 -9.82
N VAL A 30 -8.04 3.07 -9.76
CA VAL A 30 -7.03 2.69 -10.75
C VAL A 30 -6.26 1.47 -10.25
N GLN A 31 -6.36 0.36 -10.99
CA GLN A 31 -5.60 -0.85 -10.69
C GLN A 31 -4.30 -0.87 -11.48
N LEU A 32 -3.18 -0.94 -10.76
CA LEU A 32 -1.86 -1.18 -11.31
C LEU A 32 -1.46 -2.65 -11.14
N VAL A 33 -0.68 -3.17 -12.08
CA VAL A 33 0.00 -4.47 -11.95
C VAL A 33 1.47 -4.35 -12.32
N SER A 34 2.31 -5.12 -11.65
CA SER A 34 3.74 -5.16 -11.92
C SER A 34 4.07 -5.89 -13.23
N ILE A 35 5.23 -5.61 -13.78
CA ILE A 35 5.87 -6.39 -14.84
C ILE A 35 7.19 -6.93 -14.28
N PRO A 36 7.36 -8.27 -14.20
CA PRO A 36 6.35 -9.29 -14.53
C PRO A 36 5.27 -9.42 -13.42
N THR A 37 4.08 -9.88 -13.81
CA THR A 37 2.87 -9.86 -12.96
C THR A 37 2.86 -10.91 -11.83
N ASN A 38 3.79 -11.87 -11.85
CA ASN A 38 3.81 -13.02 -10.94
C ASN A 38 5.03 -13.06 -10.00
N CYS A 39 5.82 -11.98 -9.94
CA CYS A 39 7.03 -11.94 -9.11
C CYS A 39 6.74 -11.92 -7.60
N ILE A 40 5.66 -11.23 -7.18
CA ILE A 40 5.35 -10.97 -5.78
C ILE A 40 3.84 -11.05 -5.58
N LYS A 41 3.38 -11.87 -4.62
CA LYS A 41 1.96 -12.02 -4.27
C LYS A 41 1.54 -11.05 -3.15
N ILE A 42 1.68 -9.75 -3.40
CA ILE A 42 1.35 -8.69 -2.43
C ILE A 42 0.42 -7.67 -3.09
N LEU A 43 -0.73 -7.41 -2.46
CA LEU A 43 -1.66 -6.36 -2.84
C LEU A 43 -1.33 -5.08 -2.06
N PHE A 44 -1.00 -4.00 -2.76
CA PHE A 44 -0.99 -2.65 -2.19
C PHE A 44 -2.32 -1.97 -2.47
N ILE A 45 -2.97 -1.40 -1.46
CA ILE A 45 -4.21 -0.64 -1.60
C ILE A 45 -4.12 0.66 -0.81
N VAL A 46 -4.45 1.77 -1.46
CA VAL A 46 -4.39 3.14 -0.91
C VAL A 46 -5.78 3.75 -1.02
N GLY A 47 -6.26 4.39 0.05
CA GLY A 47 -7.53 5.13 0.01
C GLY A 47 -8.14 5.37 1.37
N HIS A 48 -9.36 5.92 1.38
CA HIS A 48 -10.14 6.06 2.61
C HIS A 48 -10.51 4.70 3.20
N ASN A 49 -10.55 4.61 4.53
CA ASN A 49 -10.71 3.37 5.27
C ASN A 49 -11.99 2.60 4.95
N THR A 50 -13.11 3.30 4.76
CA THR A 50 -14.39 2.71 4.33
C THR A 50 -14.26 2.04 2.97
N PHE A 51 -13.61 2.71 2.03
CA PHE A 51 -13.40 2.19 0.68
C PHE A 51 -12.45 1.00 0.66
N VAL A 52 -11.35 1.06 1.42
CA VAL A 52 -10.41 -0.06 1.54
C VAL A 52 -11.10 -1.27 2.16
N LYS A 53 -11.91 -1.07 3.21
CA LYS A 53 -12.74 -2.14 3.78
C LYS A 53 -13.64 -2.76 2.71
N ASP A 54 -14.42 -1.94 2.01
CA ASP A 54 -15.38 -2.41 1.02
C ASP A 54 -14.69 -3.21 -0.09
N TYR A 55 -13.53 -2.73 -0.58
CA TYR A 55 -12.74 -3.46 -1.57
C TYR A 55 -12.31 -4.84 -1.03
N LEU A 56 -11.74 -4.88 0.18
CA LEU A 56 -11.23 -6.11 0.77
C LEU A 56 -12.32 -7.14 1.08
N THR A 57 -13.56 -6.70 1.36
CA THR A 57 -14.66 -7.62 1.68
C THR A 57 -15.51 -8.01 0.47
N CYS A 58 -15.58 -7.16 -0.56
CA CYS A 58 -16.50 -7.35 -1.69
C CYS A 58 -15.79 -7.78 -2.99
N THR A 59 -14.46 -7.78 -3.02
CA THR A 59 -13.67 -8.11 -4.21
C THR A 59 -12.87 -9.39 -4.00
N SER A 60 -12.77 -10.23 -5.04
CA SER A 60 -11.89 -11.40 -5.04
C SER A 60 -10.50 -11.04 -5.56
N PHE A 61 -9.46 -11.47 -4.85
CA PHE A 61 -8.05 -11.25 -5.21
C PHE A 61 -7.16 -12.38 -4.67
N GLU A 62 -6.08 -12.67 -5.39
CA GLU A 62 -5.26 -13.86 -5.17
C GLU A 62 -4.17 -13.63 -4.12
N GLU A 63 -3.73 -12.39 -3.93
CA GLU A 63 -2.61 -12.01 -3.08
C GLU A 63 -2.89 -12.33 -1.60
N GLU A 64 -1.96 -13.04 -0.95
CA GLU A 64 -2.09 -13.47 0.45
C GLU A 64 -1.67 -12.38 1.43
N LYS A 65 -0.83 -11.45 0.99
CA LYS A 65 -0.33 -10.33 1.79
C LYS A 65 -0.95 -9.05 1.27
N ILE A 66 -1.50 -8.26 2.18
CA ILE A 66 -2.18 -7.00 1.88
C ILE A 66 -1.42 -5.89 2.59
N VAL A 67 -1.05 -4.85 1.87
CA VAL A 67 -0.49 -3.61 2.42
C VAL A 67 -1.54 -2.52 2.22
N ALA A 68 -2.19 -2.15 3.32
CA ALA A 68 -3.25 -1.16 3.36
C ALA A 68 -2.68 0.20 3.82
N ILE A 69 -2.61 1.15 2.88
CA ILE A 69 -2.22 2.53 3.13
C ILE A 69 -3.50 3.33 3.33
N THR A 70 -3.96 3.28 4.58
CA THR A 70 -5.21 3.89 5.03
C THR A 70 -5.15 4.13 6.53
N CYS A 71 -5.99 5.03 7.02
CA CYS A 71 -6.33 5.09 8.43
C CYS A 71 -7.01 3.78 8.87
N ASP A 72 -6.79 3.33 10.09
CA ASP A 72 -7.64 2.32 10.72
C ASP A 72 -8.97 2.97 11.15
N GLY A 73 -8.87 4.10 11.84
CA GLY A 73 -10.01 4.90 12.31
C GLY A 73 -11.01 4.05 13.08
N THR A 74 -12.26 4.03 12.60
CA THR A 74 -13.37 3.25 13.19
C THR A 74 -13.59 1.89 12.53
N ILE A 75 -12.78 1.54 11.53
CA ILE A 75 -12.96 0.29 10.75
C ILE A 75 -12.44 -0.91 11.51
N HIS A 76 -11.35 -0.73 12.29
CA HIS A 76 -10.67 -1.79 13.03
C HIS A 76 -10.33 -2.98 12.11
N PHE A 77 -9.40 -2.78 11.19
CA PHE A 77 -9.02 -3.75 10.17
C PHE A 77 -8.61 -5.11 10.74
N SER A 78 -8.11 -5.16 11.99
CA SER A 78 -7.80 -6.40 12.71
C SER A 78 -9.02 -7.30 12.95
N ASN A 79 -10.23 -6.74 12.93
CA ASN A 79 -11.48 -7.47 13.08
C ASN A 79 -12.02 -8.02 11.74
N LEU A 80 -11.43 -7.67 10.59
CA LEU A 80 -11.89 -8.17 9.30
C LEU A 80 -11.52 -9.65 9.14
N ARG A 81 -12.51 -10.45 8.74
CA ARG A 81 -12.32 -11.88 8.47
C ARG A 81 -11.89 -12.08 7.03
N LEU A 82 -10.58 -12.06 6.78
CA LEU A 82 -9.98 -12.39 5.48
C LEU A 82 -9.18 -13.70 5.60
N PRO A 83 -9.82 -14.88 5.38
CA PRO A 83 -9.16 -16.16 5.60
C PRO A 83 -7.92 -16.33 4.73
N ASN A 84 -6.84 -16.83 5.34
CA ASN A 84 -5.53 -17.02 4.70
C ASN A 84 -4.86 -15.73 4.18
N LYS A 85 -5.32 -14.56 4.63
CA LYS A 85 -4.69 -13.27 4.31
C LYS A 85 -3.96 -12.71 5.52
N THR A 86 -2.90 -11.96 5.28
CA THR A 86 -2.20 -11.16 6.29
C THR A 86 -2.30 -9.69 5.90
N ILE A 87 -2.74 -8.85 6.83
CA ILE A 87 -2.86 -7.41 6.60
C ILE A 87 -1.69 -6.70 7.29
N TYR A 88 -1.01 -5.86 6.54
CA TYR A 88 -0.07 -4.85 7.01
C TYR A 88 -0.73 -3.49 6.78
N ILE A 89 -0.82 -2.66 7.81
CA ILE A 89 -1.41 -1.33 7.72
C ILE A 89 -0.33 -0.27 7.98
N SER A 90 -0.47 0.91 7.37
CA SER A 90 0.43 2.03 7.65
C SER A 90 0.49 2.33 9.15
N HIS A 91 1.60 2.91 9.62
CA HIS A 91 1.71 3.44 10.98
C HIS A 91 0.55 4.39 11.25
N GLN A 92 -0.05 4.22 12.43
CA GLN A 92 -1.17 5.00 12.90
C GLN A 92 -0.72 5.89 14.04
N ASN A 93 -1.19 7.14 14.07
CA ASN A 93 -1.03 8.02 15.22
C ASN A 93 -1.98 7.62 16.36
N ASP A 94 -1.95 8.36 17.48
CA ASP A 94 -2.77 8.11 18.67
C ASP A 94 -4.30 8.15 18.41
N HIS A 95 -4.73 8.68 17.26
CA HIS A 95 -6.13 8.75 16.83
C HIS A 95 -6.49 7.69 15.79
N ASN A 96 -5.64 6.68 15.57
CA ASN A 96 -5.81 5.66 14.53
C ASN A 96 -5.85 6.24 13.11
N TYR A 97 -5.07 7.29 12.83
CA TYR A 97 -4.93 7.85 11.50
C TYR A 97 -3.54 7.63 10.93
N ALA A 98 -3.49 7.36 9.62
CA ALA A 98 -2.25 7.33 8.86
C ALA A 98 -1.98 8.75 8.33
N ASP A 99 -1.12 9.49 9.02
CA ASP A 99 -0.80 10.87 8.64
C ASP A 99 -0.05 10.90 7.31
N LEU A 100 -0.45 11.84 6.45
CA LEU A 100 0.27 12.16 5.23
C LEU A 100 1.33 13.21 5.53
N LEU A 101 2.57 12.91 5.16
CA LEU A 101 3.70 13.80 5.26
C LEU A 101 3.89 14.51 3.92
N ASN A 102 4.26 15.79 3.97
CA ASN A 102 4.52 16.57 2.77
C ASN A 102 5.68 15.95 1.98
N GLY A 103 5.34 15.32 0.86
CA GLY A 103 6.28 14.51 0.08
C GLY A 103 7.44 15.32 -0.48
N ALA A 104 7.22 16.60 -0.79
CA ALA A 104 8.24 17.48 -1.35
C ALA A 104 9.43 17.67 -0.38
N LEU A 105 9.18 17.61 0.94
CA LEU A 105 10.25 17.67 1.95
C LEU A 105 11.15 16.44 1.95
N TYR A 106 10.67 15.33 1.36
CA TYR A 106 11.37 14.05 1.26
C TYR A 106 11.76 13.70 -0.18
N GLY A 107 11.56 14.61 -1.14
CA GLY A 107 11.90 14.40 -2.54
C GLY A 107 10.87 13.62 -3.36
N PHE A 108 9.62 13.53 -2.90
CA PHE A 108 8.51 12.88 -3.61
C PHE A 108 7.52 13.89 -4.20
N ASP A 109 6.95 13.55 -5.35
CA ASP A 109 5.93 14.36 -6.05
C ASP A 109 4.49 14.06 -5.58
N PHE A 110 4.34 13.44 -4.41
CA PHE A 110 3.05 13.11 -3.76
C PHE A 110 3.26 12.98 -2.26
N ASP A 111 2.20 13.22 -1.48
CA ASP A 111 2.23 13.04 -0.03
C ASP A 111 2.10 11.55 0.32
N LEU A 112 2.91 11.12 1.28
CA LEU A 112 3.08 9.72 1.64
C LEU A 112 3.09 9.55 3.15
N THR A 113 2.76 8.34 3.60
CA THR A 113 2.77 7.98 5.02
C THR A 113 4.18 7.71 5.52
N GLU A 114 4.37 7.75 6.84
CA GLU A 114 5.63 7.33 7.48
C GLU A 114 6.05 5.92 7.02
N SER A 115 5.09 4.98 6.94
CA SER A 115 5.35 3.62 6.45
C SER A 115 5.89 3.56 5.03
N GLU A 116 5.41 4.42 4.13
CA GLU A 116 5.93 4.49 2.77
C GLU A 116 7.37 5.05 2.75
N ILE A 117 7.69 6.04 3.58
CA ILE A 117 9.06 6.56 3.74
C ILE A 117 9.99 5.48 4.29
N LEU A 118 9.56 4.75 5.32
CA LEU A 118 10.33 3.65 5.91
C LEU A 118 10.57 2.53 4.89
N LEU A 119 9.56 2.17 4.10
CA LEU A 119 9.66 1.16 3.06
C LEU A 119 10.65 1.56 1.97
N TYR A 120 10.61 2.82 1.53
CA TYR A 120 11.53 3.35 0.53
C TYR A 120 12.99 3.22 0.99
N ASN A 121 13.25 3.61 2.24
CA ASN A 121 14.58 3.64 2.87
C ASN A 121 15.04 2.28 3.42
N ALA A 122 14.16 1.29 3.53
CA ALA A 122 14.53 -0.03 4.02
C ALA A 122 15.61 -0.67 3.13
N SER A 123 16.62 -1.27 3.78
CA SER A 123 17.78 -1.87 3.11
C SER A 123 17.39 -2.75 1.92
N LYS A 124 17.97 -2.47 0.76
CA LYS A 124 17.72 -3.23 -0.49
C LYS A 124 18.28 -4.66 -0.44
N LEU A 125 19.07 -5.00 0.58
CA LEU A 125 19.51 -6.38 0.85
C LEU A 125 18.39 -7.26 1.42
N LEU A 126 17.33 -6.66 1.95
CA LEU A 126 16.17 -7.38 2.47
C LEU A 126 15.19 -7.70 1.35
N SER A 127 14.49 -8.82 1.49
CA SER A 127 13.41 -9.16 0.56
C SER A 127 12.28 -8.13 0.64
N PRO A 128 11.46 -7.97 -0.42
CA PRO A 128 10.32 -7.05 -0.40
C PRO A 128 9.41 -7.25 0.82
N LEU A 129 9.13 -8.50 1.19
CA LEU A 129 8.29 -8.82 2.35
C LEU A 129 8.95 -8.39 3.67
N GLN A 130 10.25 -8.66 3.86
CA GLN A 130 10.97 -8.23 5.07
C GLN A 130 10.99 -6.71 5.22
N ARG A 131 11.04 -5.98 4.11
CA ARG A 131 10.98 -4.51 4.10
C ARG A 131 9.60 -4.02 4.52
N ILE A 132 8.54 -4.66 4.03
CA ILE A 132 7.16 -4.36 4.44
C ILE A 132 6.96 -4.67 5.92
N GLU A 133 7.39 -5.83 6.41
CA GLU A 133 7.27 -6.24 7.82
C GLU A 133 8.00 -5.29 8.79
N LYS A 134 9.03 -4.58 8.32
CA LYS A 134 9.74 -3.55 9.09
C LYS A 134 9.13 -2.16 9.02
N SER A 135 8.30 -1.89 8.01
CA SER A 135 7.82 -0.53 7.69
C SER A 135 6.33 -0.35 7.94
N PHE A 136 5.59 -1.44 8.12
CA PHE A 136 4.15 -1.44 8.33
C PHE A 136 3.79 -2.27 9.57
N HIS A 137 2.66 -1.93 10.20
CA HIS A 137 2.16 -2.69 11.33
C HIS A 137 1.38 -3.91 10.84
N LYS A 138 1.74 -5.11 11.34
CA LYS A 138 1.02 -6.35 11.04
C LYS A 138 -0.18 -6.49 11.97
N LEU A 139 -1.37 -6.67 11.40
CA LEU A 139 -2.62 -6.91 12.13
C LEU A 139 -2.87 -8.40 12.40
#